data_AF-A0A7G1IGJ8-F1
#
_entry.id   AF-A0A7G1IGJ8-F1
#
_cell.length_a   1.000
_cell.length_b   1.000
_cell.length_c   1.000
_cell.angle_alpha   90.00
_cell.angle_beta   90.00
_cell.angle_gamma   90.00
#
_symmetry.space_group_name_H-M   'P 1'
#
loop_
_entity.id
_entity.type
_entity.pdbx_description
1 polymer ?
#
loop_
_entity_poly.entity_id
_entity_poly.type
_entity_poly.pdbx_seq_one_letter_code
_entity_poly.pdbx_strand_id
1 'polypeptide(L)'
;MAGDVSYIHTDADLPPVAVVDRSPITLKHKVFLAVVAVIGAVAWAILALVRGETVNAVWLVVAAGCTYVIAFRFYARLIEARIVAPRDDHATPAELLHDGMDYVPTDRRVLFGHHFAAIAGAGPLVGPVLAAQMGYLPGTLWIVLGAVFGGCVHDYLVLWISTRRRGRSLGQMVRDELGPTAGAAALIGVPAIIVMVIAVLALVVVRALAQSPWGCSRLP
;
A
#
# COMPACT_ATOMS: atom_id res chain seq x y z
N MET A 1 -4.60 -25.41 22.14
CA MET A 1 -4.85 -26.02 20.83
C MET A 1 -3.92 -25.32 19.87
N ALA A 2 -2.87 -26.02 19.42
CA ALA A 2 -1.88 -25.49 18.49
C ALA A 2 -2.60 -25.11 17.19
N GLY A 3 -2.37 -23.89 16.69
CA GLY A 3 -2.93 -23.45 15.42
C GLY A 3 -2.19 -24.14 14.29
N ASP A 4 -2.92 -24.83 13.41
CA ASP A 4 -2.35 -25.43 12.21
C ASP A 4 -2.00 -24.32 11.22
N VAL A 5 -0.70 -24.10 11.02
CA VAL A 5 -0.17 -23.27 9.93
C VAL A 5 0.08 -24.20 8.76
N SER A 6 -0.73 -24.09 7.70
CA SER A 6 -0.58 -24.90 6.48
C SER A 6 0.15 -24.09 5.41
N TYR A 7 1.24 -24.64 4.89
CA TYR A 7 1.99 -24.08 3.77
C TYR A 7 1.57 -24.79 2.49
N ILE A 8 1.08 -24.03 1.50
CA ILE A 8 0.71 -24.58 0.19
C ILE A 8 1.88 -24.36 -0.77
N HIS A 9 2.34 -25.46 -1.37
CA HIS A 9 3.44 -25.49 -2.34
C HIS A 9 2.88 -25.94 -3.70
N THR A 10 3.16 -25.18 -4.75
CA THR A 10 2.86 -25.58 -6.14
C THR A 10 3.96 -26.49 -6.70
N ASP A 11 5.22 -26.25 -6.29
CA ASP A 11 6.40 -27.03 -6.65
C ASP A 11 7.27 -27.24 -5.40
N ALA A 12 7.89 -28.41 -5.25
CA ALA A 12 8.58 -28.80 -4.01
C ALA A 12 9.87 -28.01 -3.76
N ASP A 13 10.50 -27.53 -4.84
CA ASP A 13 11.75 -26.77 -4.82
C ASP A 13 11.54 -25.24 -4.71
N LEU A 14 10.27 -24.78 -4.81
CA LEU A 14 9.92 -23.36 -4.74
C LEU A 14 9.38 -22.96 -3.36
N PRO A 15 9.64 -21.72 -2.91
CA PRO A 15 9.13 -21.24 -1.63
C PRO A 15 7.59 -21.20 -1.61
N PRO A 16 6.98 -21.35 -0.42
CA PRO A 16 5.53 -21.49 -0.28
C PRO A 16 4.80 -20.23 -0.77
N VAL A 17 3.86 -20.44 -1.70
CA VAL A 17 3.08 -19.40 -2.37
C VAL A 17 1.93 -18.89 -1.51
N ALA A 18 1.41 -19.71 -0.59
CA ALA A 18 0.38 -19.32 0.37
C ALA A 18 0.66 -19.89 1.78
N VAL A 19 0.30 -19.12 2.80
CA VAL A 19 0.32 -19.55 4.21
C VAL A 19 -1.04 -19.32 4.80
N VAL A 20 -1.71 -20.42 5.11
CA VAL A 20 -3.02 -20.43 5.74
C VAL A 20 -2.78 -20.56 7.24
N ASP A 21 -2.85 -19.42 7.94
CA ASP A 21 -2.80 -19.40 9.40
C ASP A 21 -4.21 -19.23 9.98
N ARG A 22 -4.76 -20.34 10.52
CA ARG A 22 -6.08 -20.36 11.17
C ARG A 22 -5.99 -20.11 12.68
N SER A 23 -4.87 -19.61 13.18
CA SER A 23 -4.66 -19.41 14.62
C SER A 23 -5.67 -18.43 15.23
N PRO A 24 -6.42 -18.85 16.26
CA PRO A 24 -7.32 -17.95 16.97
C PRO A 24 -6.53 -16.88 17.72
N ILE A 25 -7.16 -15.71 17.87
CA ILE A 25 -6.57 -14.54 18.54
C ILE A 25 -6.34 -14.88 20.01
N THR A 26 -5.10 -15.22 20.37
CA THR A 26 -4.74 -15.49 21.76
C THR A 26 -4.71 -14.20 22.58
N LEU A 27 -4.87 -14.32 23.90
CA LEU A 27 -4.88 -13.18 24.84
C LEU A 27 -3.64 -12.29 24.69
N LYS A 28 -2.47 -12.89 24.37
CA LYS A 28 -1.22 -12.17 24.09
C LYS A 28 -1.35 -11.17 22.94
N HIS A 29 -2.05 -11.53 21.86
CA HIS A 29 -2.30 -10.63 20.74
C HIS A 29 -3.23 -9.48 21.12
N LYS A 30 -4.25 -9.74 21.96
CA LYS A 30 -5.15 -8.69 22.45
C LYS A 30 -4.42 -7.69 23.35
N VAL A 31 -3.56 -8.17 24.25
CA VAL A 31 -2.73 -7.32 25.11
C VAL A 31 -1.74 -6.52 24.28
N PHE A 32 -1.07 -7.13 23.29
CA PHE A 32 -0.18 -6.44 22.37
C PHE A 32 -0.90 -5.31 21.62
N LEU A 33 -2.07 -5.59 21.03
CA LEU A 33 -2.89 -4.59 20.35
C LEU A 33 -3.33 -3.46 21.29
N ALA A 34 -3.69 -3.77 22.53
CA ALA A 34 -4.04 -2.77 23.52
C ALA A 34 -2.86 -1.85 23.87
N VAL A 35 -1.66 -2.42 24.03
CA VAL A 35 -0.42 -1.65 24.28
C VAL A 35 -0.13 -0.73 23.08
N VAL A 36 -0.22 -1.25 21.85
CA VAL A 36 -0.03 -0.44 20.63
C VAL A 36 -1.06 0.68 20.53
N ALA A 37 -2.32 0.42 20.90
CA ALA A 37 -3.37 1.44 20.94
C ALA A 37 -3.09 2.54 21.97
N VAL A 38 -2.63 2.17 23.17
CA VAL A 38 -2.26 3.13 24.21
C VAL A 38 -1.08 3.98 23.77
N ILE A 39 -0.03 3.37 23.19
CA ILE A 39 1.14 4.10 22.67
C ILE A 39 0.72 5.06 21.55
N GLY A 40 -0.14 4.62 20.63
CA GLY A 40 -0.66 5.48 19.56
C GLY A 40 -1.47 6.66 20.09
N ALA A 41 -2.34 6.43 21.08
CA ALA A 41 -3.13 7.49 21.72
C ALA A 41 -2.24 8.52 22.44
N VAL A 42 -1.21 8.06 23.16
CA VAL A 42 -0.24 8.93 23.83
C VAL A 42 0.58 9.71 22.81
N ALA A 43 1.03 9.09 21.72
CA ALA A 43 1.78 9.77 20.67
C ALA A 43 0.95 10.87 19.98
N TRP A 44 -0.31 10.59 19.66
CA TRP A 44 -1.23 11.60 19.12
C TRP A 44 -1.53 12.72 20.13
N ALA A 45 -1.67 12.40 21.43
CA ALA A 45 -1.89 13.39 22.48
C ALA A 45 -0.68 14.33 22.65
N ILE A 46 0.54 13.78 22.65
CA ILE A 46 1.78 14.57 22.71
C ILE A 46 1.89 15.46 21.47
N LEU A 47 1.58 14.93 20.29
CA LEU A 47 1.59 15.69 19.05
C LEU A 47 0.58 16.85 19.03
N ALA A 48 -0.58 16.65 19.67
CA ALA A 48 -1.63 17.65 19.75
C ALA A 48 -1.33 18.76 20.77
N LEU A 49 -0.70 18.41 21.90
CA LEU A 49 -0.48 19.29 23.05
C LEU A 49 0.88 20.02 23.01
N VAL A 50 1.94 19.39 22.51
CA VAL A 50 3.29 19.97 22.44
C VAL A 50 3.44 20.72 21.12
N ARG A 51 2.82 21.91 21.03
CA ARG A 51 2.80 22.78 19.83
C ARG A 51 3.96 23.79 19.74
N GLY A 52 4.90 23.77 20.69
CA GLY A 52 5.87 24.86 20.87
C GLY A 52 7.36 24.49 20.77
N GLU A 53 7.73 23.20 20.86
CA GLU A 53 9.11 22.75 20.61
C GLU A 53 9.19 22.02 19.27
N THR A 54 10.39 21.95 18.69
CA THR A 54 10.64 21.23 17.42
C THR A 54 10.06 19.83 17.51
N VAL A 55 8.90 19.62 16.88
CA VAL A 55 8.15 18.37 16.99
C VAL A 55 9.05 17.24 16.51
N ASN A 56 9.40 16.35 17.43
CA ASN A 56 10.30 15.25 17.12
C ASN A 56 9.58 14.28 16.15
N ALA A 57 10.15 14.11 14.96
CA ALA A 57 9.62 13.23 13.91
C ALA A 57 9.40 11.79 14.40
N VAL A 58 10.10 11.37 15.45
CA VAL A 58 9.89 10.07 16.12
C VAL A 58 8.44 9.91 16.57
N TRP A 59 7.81 10.94 17.14
CA TRP A 59 6.42 10.86 17.60
C TRP A 59 5.44 10.69 16.45
N LEU A 60 5.71 11.25 15.28
CA LEU A 60 4.90 11.01 14.10
C LEU A 60 5.00 9.56 13.61
N VAL A 61 6.22 9.05 13.51
CA VAL A 61 6.45 7.69 13.01
C VAL A 61 5.81 6.68 13.95
N VAL A 62 5.92 6.89 15.27
CA VAL A 62 5.27 6.05 16.28
C VAL A 62 3.75 6.18 16.19
N ALA A 63 3.20 7.39 16.08
CA ALA A 63 1.75 7.59 15.96
C ALA A 63 1.19 6.92 14.69
N ALA A 64 1.81 7.14 13.53
CA ALA A 64 1.43 6.56 12.26
C ALA A 64 1.54 5.03 12.29
N GLY A 65 2.66 4.49 12.79
CA GLY A 65 2.89 3.06 12.91
C GLY A 65 1.83 2.38 13.80
N CYS A 66 1.52 2.96 14.96
CA CYS A 66 0.47 2.44 15.83
C CYS A 66 -0.91 2.49 15.15
N THR A 67 -1.25 3.60 14.48
CA THR A 67 -2.51 3.71 13.74
C THR A 67 -2.60 2.68 12.62
N TYR A 68 -1.53 2.44 11.85
CA TYR A 68 -1.52 1.43 10.79
C TYR A 68 -1.66 0.01 11.31
N VAL A 69 -1.03 -0.34 12.45
CA VAL A 69 -1.19 -1.67 13.07
C VAL A 69 -2.63 -1.91 13.51
N ILE A 70 -3.25 -0.90 14.13
CA ILE A 70 -4.67 -0.98 14.56
C ILE A 70 -5.58 -1.09 13.34
N ALA A 71 -5.39 -0.22 12.35
CA ALA A 71 -6.16 -0.22 11.12
C ALA A 71 -6.05 -1.55 10.36
N PHE A 72 -4.85 -2.08 10.20
CA PHE A 72 -4.62 -3.39 9.58
C PHE A 72 -5.43 -4.48 10.30
N ARG A 73 -5.50 -4.44 11.63
CA ARG A 73 -6.17 -5.49 12.39
C ARG A 73 -7.69 -5.40 12.39
N PHE A 74 -8.25 -4.21 12.53
CA PHE A 74 -9.71 -4.03 12.64
C PHE A 74 -10.35 -3.76 11.28
N TYR A 75 -9.76 -2.85 10.51
CA TYR A 75 -10.33 -2.38 9.27
C TYR A 75 -10.04 -3.32 8.10
N ALA A 76 -8.81 -3.80 7.95
CA ALA A 76 -8.51 -4.77 6.88
C ALA A 76 -9.30 -6.08 7.08
N ARG A 77 -9.42 -6.58 8.33
CA ARG A 77 -10.28 -7.74 8.62
C ARG A 77 -11.76 -7.50 8.37
N LEU A 78 -12.25 -6.28 8.62
CA LEU A 78 -13.65 -5.93 8.31
C LEU A 78 -13.88 -6.00 6.80
N ILE A 79 -12.97 -5.45 6.00
CA ILE A 79 -13.03 -5.47 4.53
C ILE A 79 -12.90 -6.91 4.01
N GLU A 80 -11.96 -7.68 4.55
CA GLU A 80 -11.76 -9.09 4.23
C GLU A 80 -13.05 -9.89 4.48
N ALA A 81 -13.67 -9.76 5.65
CA ALA A 81 -14.84 -10.53 6.03
C ALA A 81 -16.15 -10.08 5.35
N ARG A 82 -16.28 -8.80 4.99
CA ARG A 82 -17.55 -8.23 4.49
C ARG A 82 -17.58 -7.97 3.00
N ILE A 83 -16.44 -7.72 2.37
CA ILE A 83 -16.36 -7.30 0.96
C ILE A 83 -15.63 -8.35 0.13
N VAL A 84 -14.41 -8.70 0.54
CA VAL A 84 -13.48 -9.44 -0.32
C VAL A 84 -13.70 -10.96 -0.22
N ALA A 85 -13.96 -11.46 0.99
CA ALA A 85 -14.15 -12.87 1.32
C ALA A 85 -13.19 -13.78 0.52
N PRO A 86 -11.86 -13.62 0.70
CA PRO A 86 -10.89 -14.42 -0.02
C PRO A 86 -11.11 -15.90 0.31
N ARG A 87 -11.13 -16.73 -0.74
CA ARG A 87 -11.33 -18.17 -0.63
C ARG A 87 -10.05 -18.86 -1.07
N ASP A 88 -9.42 -19.56 -0.13
CA ASP A 88 -8.18 -20.31 -0.36
C ASP A 88 -8.39 -21.53 -1.27
N ASP A 89 -9.64 -21.92 -1.54
CA ASP A 89 -9.98 -23.04 -2.41
C ASP A 89 -9.78 -22.72 -3.91
N HIS A 90 -9.53 -21.46 -4.27
CA HIS A 90 -9.39 -21.03 -5.66
C HIS A 90 -7.93 -20.72 -5.98
N ALA A 91 -7.39 -21.47 -6.95
CA ALA A 91 -6.06 -21.20 -7.50
C ALA A 91 -5.99 -19.78 -8.09
N THR A 92 -4.87 -19.10 -7.84
CA THR A 92 -4.61 -17.77 -8.39
C THR A 92 -4.31 -17.85 -9.90
N PRO A 93 -4.45 -16.75 -10.67
CA PRO A 93 -4.09 -16.75 -12.09
C PRO A 93 -2.65 -17.20 -12.35
N ALA A 94 -1.74 -16.91 -11.42
CA ALA A 94 -0.34 -17.32 -11.49
C ALA A 94 -0.15 -18.85 -11.45
N GLU A 95 -1.06 -19.57 -10.79
CA GLU A 95 -1.04 -21.04 -10.70
C GLU A 95 -1.83 -21.68 -11.85
N LEU A 96 -2.96 -21.10 -12.25
CA LEU A 96 -3.85 -21.65 -13.27
C LEU A 96 -3.29 -21.48 -14.70
N LEU A 97 -2.63 -20.36 -14.99
CA LEU A 97 -2.15 -19.98 -16.33
C LEU A 97 -0.63 -20.01 -16.42
N HIS A 98 0.04 -20.84 -15.61
CA HIS A 98 1.50 -20.85 -15.51
C HIS A 98 2.16 -21.08 -16.88
N ASP A 99 2.87 -20.05 -17.37
CA ASP A 99 3.52 -20.04 -18.70
C ASP A 99 5.02 -19.75 -18.62
N GLY A 100 5.55 -19.46 -17.43
CA GLY A 100 6.95 -19.13 -17.20
C GLY A 100 7.37 -17.72 -17.64
N MET A 101 6.44 -16.92 -18.19
CA MET A 101 6.70 -15.60 -18.75
C MET A 101 5.77 -14.53 -18.14
N ASP A 102 4.46 -14.61 -18.39
CA ASP A 102 3.48 -13.64 -17.90
C ASP A 102 2.85 -14.08 -16.56
N TYR A 103 2.80 -15.39 -16.29
CA TYR A 103 2.21 -15.98 -15.09
C TYR A 103 3.22 -16.93 -14.42
N VAL A 104 3.85 -16.44 -13.35
CA VAL A 104 4.84 -17.19 -12.58
C VAL A 104 4.48 -17.18 -11.09
N PRO A 105 4.27 -18.35 -10.46
CA PRO A 105 4.15 -18.46 -9.01
C PRO A 105 5.39 -17.87 -8.35
N THR A 106 5.20 -16.82 -7.56
CA THR A 106 6.29 -16.04 -6.97
C THR A 106 6.14 -15.98 -5.45
N ASP A 107 7.26 -15.94 -4.73
CA ASP A 107 7.26 -15.78 -3.28
C ASP A 107 6.56 -14.48 -2.85
N ARG A 108 5.68 -14.58 -1.86
CA ARG A 108 4.94 -13.46 -1.26
C ARG A 108 5.81 -12.28 -0.79
N ARG A 109 7.05 -12.53 -0.33
CA ARG A 109 8.00 -11.51 0.12
C ARG A 109 8.49 -10.68 -1.05
N VAL A 110 8.69 -11.32 -2.19
CA VAL A 110 9.08 -10.65 -3.44
C VAL A 110 7.89 -9.83 -3.96
N LEU A 111 6.68 -10.40 -3.97
CA LEU A 111 5.46 -9.67 -4.35
C LEU A 111 5.21 -8.46 -3.44
N PHE A 112 5.40 -8.62 -2.13
CA PHE A 112 5.33 -7.51 -1.17
C PHE A 112 6.36 -6.42 -1.49
N GLY A 113 7.61 -6.80 -1.80
CA GLY A 113 8.65 -5.85 -2.19
C GLY A 113 8.30 -5.04 -3.44
N HIS A 114 7.78 -5.71 -4.48
CA HIS A 114 7.34 -5.03 -5.70
C HIS A 114 6.18 -4.07 -5.43
N HIS A 115 5.18 -4.51 -4.66
CA HIS A 115 4.03 -3.68 -4.30
C HIS A 115 4.44 -2.48 -3.42
N PHE A 116 5.31 -2.71 -2.44
CA PHE A 116 5.85 -1.66 -1.58
C PHE A 116 6.65 -0.63 -2.40
N ALA A 117 7.52 -1.09 -3.30
CA ALA A 117 8.30 -0.21 -4.17
C ALA A 117 7.39 0.65 -5.06
N ALA A 118 6.29 0.08 -5.58
CA ALA A 118 5.34 0.80 -6.41
C ALA A 118 4.62 1.96 -5.68
N ILE A 119 4.31 1.78 -4.39
CA ILE A 119 3.58 2.79 -3.59
C ILE A 119 4.52 3.80 -2.93
N ALA A 120 5.68 3.35 -2.45
CA ALA A 120 6.60 4.16 -1.64
C ALA A 120 7.09 5.42 -2.37
N GLY A 121 7.16 5.39 -3.70
CA GLY A 121 7.66 6.49 -4.52
C GLY A 121 6.86 7.79 -4.40
N ALA A 122 5.56 7.74 -4.11
CA ALA A 122 4.72 8.95 -4.04
C ALA A 122 4.89 9.74 -2.73
N GLY A 123 5.29 9.07 -1.64
CA GLY A 123 5.35 9.66 -0.29
C GLY A 123 6.24 10.92 -0.18
N PRO A 124 7.50 10.88 -0.66
CA PRO A 124 8.42 12.02 -0.59
C PRO A 124 7.96 13.27 -1.36
N LEU A 125 7.06 13.12 -2.33
CA LEU A 125 6.58 14.25 -3.13
C LEU A 125 5.35 14.94 -2.56
N VAL A 126 4.40 14.15 -2.08
CA VAL A 126 3.13 14.71 -1.58
C VAL A 126 3.31 15.29 -0.17
N GLY A 127 4.28 14.76 0.60
CA GLY A 127 4.57 15.22 1.97
C GLY A 127 4.89 16.71 2.10
N PRO A 128 5.90 17.26 1.38
CA PRO A 128 6.24 18.68 1.47
C PRO A 128 5.13 19.61 1.01
N VAL A 129 4.39 19.22 -0.04
CA VAL A 129 3.28 20.02 -0.58
C VAL A 129 2.12 20.11 0.42
N LEU A 130 1.74 18.97 1.03
CA LEU A 130 0.70 18.95 2.06
C LEU A 130 1.10 19.72 3.31
N ALA A 131 2.36 19.58 3.75
CA ALA A 131 2.88 20.32 4.91
C ALA A 131 2.88 21.84 4.67
N ALA A 132 3.19 22.28 3.45
CA ALA A 132 3.19 23.70 3.09
C ALA A 132 1.77 24.29 2.97
N GLN A 133 0.79 23.50 2.52
CA GLN A 133 -0.58 23.98 2.29
C GLN A 133 -1.48 23.89 3.52
N MET A 134 -1.43 22.78 4.25
CA MET A 134 -2.35 22.50 5.36
C MET A 134 -1.69 22.62 6.74
N GLY A 135 -0.39 22.90 6.79
CA GLY A 135 0.39 22.81 8.00
C GLY A 135 0.65 21.36 8.43
N TYR A 136 1.50 21.20 9.44
CA TYR A 136 2.04 19.91 9.82
C TYR A 136 1.00 18.95 10.43
N LEU A 137 0.15 19.43 11.35
CA LEU A 137 -0.81 18.57 12.05
C LEU A 137 -1.98 18.11 11.17
N PRO A 138 -2.65 19.00 10.39
CA PRO A 138 -3.71 18.58 9.48
C PRO A 138 -3.16 17.73 8.33
N GLY A 139 -1.99 18.08 7.80
CA GLY A 139 -1.32 17.29 6.77
C GLY A 139 -0.98 15.88 7.24
N THR A 140 -0.47 15.73 8.47
CA THR A 140 -0.12 14.40 9.01
C THR A 140 -1.36 13.56 9.30
N LEU A 141 -2.43 14.14 9.85
CA LEU A 141 -3.70 13.44 10.03
C LEU A 141 -4.26 12.95 8.69
N TRP A 142 -4.23 13.81 7.67
CA TRP A 142 -4.71 13.46 6.34
C TRP A 142 -3.91 12.33 5.70
N ILE A 143 -2.57 12.37 5.81
CA ILE A 143 -1.72 11.30 5.25
C ILE A 143 -1.98 9.98 5.98
N VAL A 144 -2.08 9.97 7.30
CA VAL A 144 -2.30 8.73 8.06
C VAL A 144 -3.69 8.17 7.81
N LEU A 145 -4.73 8.99 7.96
CA LEU A 145 -6.12 8.55 7.79
C LEU A 145 -6.46 8.27 6.32
N GLY A 146 -6.02 9.13 5.41
CA GLY A 146 -6.23 8.97 3.97
C GLY A 146 -5.53 7.73 3.42
N ALA A 147 -4.33 7.39 3.91
CA ALA A 147 -3.67 6.13 3.58
C ALA A 147 -4.50 4.92 4.05
N VAL A 148 -5.02 4.94 5.29
CA VAL A 148 -5.82 3.83 5.84
C VAL A 148 -7.13 3.63 5.09
N PHE A 149 -7.91 4.70 4.91
CA PHE A 149 -9.28 4.61 4.39
C PHE A 149 -9.34 4.62 2.87
N GLY A 150 -8.48 5.40 2.22
CA GLY A 150 -8.42 5.52 0.77
C GLY A 150 -7.42 4.54 0.17
N GLY A 151 -6.13 4.76 0.44
CA GLY A 151 -5.03 4.06 -0.25
C GLY A 151 -5.05 2.55 -0.05
N CYS A 152 -4.93 2.09 1.20
CA CYS A 152 -4.84 0.66 1.51
C CYS A 152 -6.09 -0.11 1.07
N VAL A 153 -7.28 0.48 1.17
CA VAL A 153 -8.52 -0.16 0.73
C VAL A 153 -8.59 -0.24 -0.78
N HIS A 154 -8.28 0.86 -1.46
CA HIS A 154 -8.26 0.93 -2.91
C HIS A 154 -7.31 -0.12 -3.48
N ASP A 155 -6.08 -0.18 -2.98
CA ASP A 155 -5.06 -1.10 -3.49
C ASP A 155 -5.44 -2.56 -3.23
N TYR A 156 -6.02 -2.86 -2.06
CA TYR A 156 -6.49 -4.20 -1.76
C TYR A 156 -7.66 -4.62 -2.66
N LEU A 157 -8.63 -3.74 -2.88
CA LEU A 157 -9.79 -4.01 -3.74
C LEU A 157 -9.38 -4.17 -5.21
N VAL A 158 -8.52 -3.28 -5.71
CA VAL A 158 -8.02 -3.35 -7.09
C VAL A 158 -7.24 -4.64 -7.32
N LEU A 159 -6.37 -5.02 -6.39
CA LEU A 159 -5.62 -6.28 -6.48
C LEU A 159 -6.58 -7.48 -6.48
N TRP A 160 -7.59 -7.49 -5.61
CA TRP A 160 -8.55 -8.58 -5.55
C TRP A 160 -9.42 -8.68 -6.82
N ILE A 161 -9.92 -7.56 -7.34
CA ILE A 161 -10.69 -7.55 -8.59
C ILE A 161 -9.81 -8.01 -9.76
N SER A 162 -8.53 -7.59 -9.79
CA SER A 162 -7.58 -8.00 -10.82
C SER A 162 -7.32 -9.49 -10.82
N THR A 163 -7.04 -10.07 -9.67
CA THR A 163 -6.80 -11.53 -9.54
C THR A 163 -8.03 -12.35 -9.96
N ARG A 164 -9.25 -11.88 -9.69
CA ARG A 164 -10.50 -12.50 -10.17
C ARG A 164 -10.66 -12.43 -11.70
N ARG A 165 -10.06 -11.44 -12.36
CA ARG A 165 -10.12 -11.23 -13.82
C ARG A 165 -8.85 -11.66 -14.55
N ARG A 166 -8.16 -12.69 -14.03
CA ARG A 166 -6.93 -13.25 -14.62
C ARG A 166 -5.80 -12.21 -14.75
N GLY A 167 -5.67 -11.28 -13.81
CA GLY A 167 -4.59 -10.29 -13.82
C GLY A 167 -4.70 -9.21 -14.89
N ARG A 168 -5.89 -8.98 -15.46
CA ARG A 168 -6.12 -7.94 -16.48
C ARG A 168 -5.76 -6.54 -15.96
N SER A 169 -5.40 -5.63 -16.87
CA SER A 169 -5.18 -4.23 -16.50
C SER A 169 -6.51 -3.54 -16.18
N LEU A 170 -6.47 -2.53 -15.30
CA LEU A 170 -7.66 -1.75 -14.91
C LEU A 170 -8.42 -1.19 -16.12
N GLY A 171 -7.72 -0.69 -17.14
CA GLY A 171 -8.35 -0.18 -18.36
C GLY A 171 -9.12 -1.24 -19.13
N GLN A 172 -8.63 -2.49 -19.17
CA GLN A 172 -9.35 -3.61 -19.78
C GLN A 172 -10.55 -4.04 -18.92
N MET A 173 -10.43 -4.00 -17.59
CA MET A 173 -11.56 -4.29 -16.70
C MET A 173 -12.69 -3.27 -16.86
N VAL A 174 -12.35 -1.98 -16.96
CA VAL A 174 -13.33 -0.91 -17.18
C VAL A 174 -14.02 -1.09 -18.53
N ARG A 175 -13.28 -1.52 -19.56
CA ARG A 175 -13.85 -1.83 -20.88
C ARG A 175 -14.84 -2.98 -20.83
N ASP A 176 -14.51 -4.04 -20.10
CA ASP A 176 -15.36 -5.24 -19.97
C ASP A 176 -16.68 -4.91 -19.23
N GLU A 177 -16.67 -3.99 -18.26
CA GLU A 177 -17.84 -3.65 -17.43
C GLU A 177 -18.68 -2.46 -17.94
N LEU A 178 -18.03 -1.37 -18.35
CA LEU A 178 -18.71 -0.11 -18.74
C LEU A 178 -18.85 0.04 -20.26
N GLY A 179 -18.38 -0.95 -21.02
CA GLY A 179 -18.47 -0.98 -22.47
C GLY A 179 -17.31 -0.27 -23.19
N PRO A 180 -17.34 -0.28 -24.54
CA PRO A 180 -16.19 0.10 -25.36
C PRO A 180 -15.81 1.59 -25.27
N THR A 181 -16.76 2.50 -25.05
CA THR A 181 -16.50 3.94 -24.95
C THR A 181 -15.83 4.32 -23.63
N ALA A 182 -16.36 3.84 -22.51
CA ALA A 182 -15.76 4.01 -21.18
C ALA A 182 -14.41 3.29 -21.08
N GLY A 183 -14.30 2.10 -21.69
CA GLY A 183 -13.05 1.37 -21.81
C GLY A 183 -11.97 2.14 -22.57
N ALA A 184 -12.31 2.75 -23.71
CA ALA A 184 -11.37 3.57 -24.48
C ALA A 184 -10.90 4.81 -23.68
N ALA A 185 -11.83 5.48 -22.98
CA ALA A 185 -11.48 6.60 -22.11
C ALA A 185 -10.54 6.18 -20.98
N ALA A 186 -10.77 5.03 -20.33
CA ALA A 186 -9.87 4.50 -19.30
C ALA A 186 -8.51 4.08 -19.87
N LEU A 187 -8.49 3.46 -21.06
CA LEU A 187 -7.27 3.01 -21.71
C LEU A 187 -6.34 4.16 -22.10
N ILE A 188 -6.89 5.34 -22.42
CA ILE A 188 -6.13 6.57 -22.72
C ILE A 188 -5.86 7.37 -21.44
N GLY A 189 -6.84 7.46 -20.54
CA GLY A 189 -6.76 8.27 -19.32
C GLY A 189 -5.72 7.76 -18.33
N VAL A 190 -5.63 6.45 -18.12
CA VAL A 190 -4.65 5.85 -17.20
C VAL A 190 -3.20 6.19 -17.61
N PRO A 191 -2.73 5.91 -18.85
CA PRO A 191 -1.38 6.28 -19.25
C PRO A 191 -1.17 7.80 -19.28
N ALA A 192 -2.19 8.61 -19.62
CA ALA A 192 -2.08 10.06 -19.58
C ALA A 192 -1.79 10.59 -18.16
N ILE A 193 -2.48 10.05 -17.14
CA ILE A 193 -2.22 10.42 -15.74
C ILE A 193 -0.82 9.96 -15.31
N ILE A 194 -0.39 8.76 -15.70
CA ILE A 194 0.97 8.27 -15.38
C ILE A 194 2.03 9.19 -16.00
N VAL A 195 1.88 9.58 -17.27
CA VAL A 195 2.79 10.52 -17.94
C VAL A 195 2.80 11.88 -17.25
N MET A 196 1.64 12.39 -16.84
CA MET A 196 1.53 13.64 -16.08
C MET A 196 2.30 13.56 -14.75
N VAL A 197 2.14 12.47 -14.00
CA VAL A 197 2.86 12.27 -12.73
C VAL A 197 4.36 12.20 -12.98
N ILE A 198 4.81 11.41 -13.96
CA ILE A 198 6.24 11.32 -14.33
C ILE A 198 6.79 12.70 -14.73
N ALA A 199 6.04 13.49 -15.50
CA ALA A 199 6.47 14.84 -15.89
C ALA A 199 6.63 15.76 -14.67
N VAL A 200 5.70 15.73 -13.71
CA VAL A 200 5.81 16.48 -12.45
C VAL A 200 7.01 16.00 -11.63
N LEU A 201 7.23 14.69 -11.55
CA LEU A 201 8.39 14.10 -10.87
C LEU A 201 9.71 14.58 -11.50
N ALA A 202 9.80 14.53 -12.83
CA ALA A 202 10.96 14.98 -13.58
C ALA A 202 11.23 16.47 -13.32
N LEU A 203 10.19 17.31 -13.28
CA LEU A 203 10.33 18.73 -12.96
C LEU A 203 10.89 18.96 -11.55
N VAL A 204 10.42 18.22 -10.55
CA VAL A 204 10.93 18.31 -9.16
C VAL A 204 12.40 17.90 -9.10
N VAL A 205 12.77 16.81 -9.77
CA VAL A 205 14.16 16.34 -9.84
C VAL A 205 15.06 17.36 -10.54
N VAL A 206 14.62 17.93 -11.68
CA VAL A 206 15.37 18.97 -12.39
C VAL A 206 15.60 20.19 -11.51
N ARG A 207 14.58 20.64 -10.78
CA ARG A 207 14.72 21.76 -9.84
C ARG A 207 15.67 21.44 -8.68
N ALA A 208 15.61 20.22 -8.14
CA ALA A 208 16.52 19.77 -7.10
C ALA A 208 17.98 19.72 -7.59
N LEU A 209 18.20 19.23 -8.82
CA LEU A 209 19.52 19.21 -9.44
C LEU A 209 20.05 20.61 -9.73
N ALA A 210 19.21 21.53 -10.22
CA ALA A 210 19.59 22.92 -10.48
C ALA A 210 20.03 23.68 -9.21
N GLN A 211 19.50 23.31 -8.04
CA GLN A 211 19.92 23.87 -6.75
C GLN A 211 21.09 23.11 -6.11
N SER A 212 21.47 21.95 -6.65
CA SER A 212 22.56 21.13 -6.11
C SER A 212 23.91 21.49 -6.75
N PRO A 213 25.00 21.62 -5.97
CA PRO A 213 26.35 21.90 -6.50
C PRO A 213 26.88 20.85 -7.48
N TRP A 214 26.28 19.64 -7.46
CA TRP A 214 26.72 18.46 -8.20
C TRP A 214 26.03 18.30 -9.56
N GLY A 215 24.90 18.98 -9.79
CA GLY A 215 24.14 18.90 -11.05
C GLY A 215 24.69 19.79 -12.17
N CYS A 216 25.49 20.80 -11.83
CA CYS A 216 26.18 21.67 -12.78
C CYS A 216 27.68 21.35 -12.74
N SER A 217 28.07 20.14 -13.17
CA SER A 217 29.45 19.90 -13.56
C SER A 217 29.73 20.75 -14.80
N ARG A 218 30.30 21.93 -14.56
CA ARG A 218 31.08 22.76 -15.47
C ARG A 218 31.71 21.90 -16.59
N LEU A 219 31.08 21.83 -17.75
CA LEU A 219 31.80 21.55 -19.00
C LEU A 219 32.36 22.89 -19.48
N PRO A 220 33.64 22.91 -19.93
CA PRO A 220 34.34 24.14 -20.34
C PRO A 220 33.63 24.86 -21.48
#